data_AF-A0A1U7M4T6-F1
#
_entry.id   AF-A0A1U7M4T6-F1
#
_cell.length_a   1.000
_cell.length_b   1.000
_cell.length_c   1.000
_cell.angle_alpha   90.00
_cell.angle_beta   90.00
_cell.angle_gamma   90.00
#
_symmetry.space_group_name_H-M   'P 1'
#
loop_
_entity.id
_entity.type
_entity.pdbx_description
1 polymer ?
#
loop_
_entity_poly.entity_id
_entity_poly.type
_entity_poly.pdbx_seq_one_letter_code
_entity_poly.pdbx_strand_id
1 'polypeptide(L)'
;MKYLPLILGMALVTYIPRLMPLMIIKKGELNERFRLFLVYIPYTSLSILMIRGVLTATSDMKIPTIIGVIAASAIAYIQKNIIFSVLGGIAAAFITINFLNF
;
A
#
# COMPACT_ATOMS: atom_id res chain seq x y z
N MET A 1 -2.94 24.61 23.58
CA MET A 1 -1.50 24.55 23.92
C MET A 1 -1.00 23.19 24.42
N LYS A 2 -1.85 22.26 24.89
CA LYS A 2 -1.41 20.99 25.52
C LYS A 2 -0.90 19.90 24.56
N TYR A 3 -1.21 19.99 23.26
CA TYR A 3 -0.81 19.00 22.25
C TYR A 3 0.49 19.36 21.50
N LEU A 4 0.96 20.61 21.62
CA LEU A 4 2.18 21.08 20.97
C LEU A 4 3.42 20.24 21.35
N PRO A 5 3.62 19.88 22.64
CA PRO A 5 4.75 19.03 23.05
C PRO A 5 4.64 17.61 22.50
N LEU A 6 3.42 17.08 22.37
CA LEU A 6 3.16 15.76 21.82
C LEU A 6 3.52 15.72 20.32
N ILE A 7 3.10 16.73 19.56
CA ILE A 7 3.40 16.86 18.13
C ILE A 7 4.91 17.00 17.92
N LEU A 8 5.58 17.86 18.71
CA LEU A 8 7.05 18.01 18.65
C LEU A 8 7.79 16.72 19.03
N GLY A 9 7.33 16.02 20.07
CA GLY A 9 7.90 14.73 20.48
C GLY A 9 7.74 13.64 19.40
N MET A 10 6.55 13.52 18.81
CA MET A 10 6.28 12.56 17.74
C MET A 10 7.07 12.88 16.47
N ALA A 11 7.19 14.17 16.14
CA ALA A 11 8.00 14.63 15.02
C ALA A 11 9.47 14.26 15.22
N LEU A 12 10.06 14.52 16.39
CA LEU A 12 11.45 14.14 16.69
C LEU A 12 11.66 12.62 16.60
N VAL A 13 10.82 11.83 17.28
CA VAL A 13 10.95 10.36 17.30
C VAL A 13 10.68 9.73 15.93
N THR A 14 9.89 10.33 15.05
CA THR A 14 9.63 9.79 13.70
C THR A 14 10.68 10.23 12.68
N TYR A 15 11.17 11.46 12.82
CA TYR A 15 12.09 12.06 11.86
C TYR A 15 13.53 11.58 12.07
N ILE A 16 13.97 11.44 13.32
CA ILE A 16 15.33 10.98 13.66
C ILE A 16 15.63 9.58 13.04
N PRO A 17 14.78 8.55 13.22
CA PRO A 17 15.03 7.22 12.65
C PRO A 17 14.81 7.17 11.13
N ARG A 18 14.08 8.11 10.52
CA ARG A 18 13.95 8.20 9.05
C ARG A 18 15.15 8.87 8.41
N LEU A 19 15.67 9.93 9.02
CA LEU A 19 16.81 10.67 8.46
C LEU A 19 18.14 9.98 8.66
N MET A 20 18.34 9.30 9.81
CA MET A 20 19.56 8.55 10.04
C MET A 20 19.88 7.57 8.89
N PRO A 21 18.97 6.65 8.49
CA PRO A 21 19.24 5.75 7.38
C PRO A 21 19.44 6.50 6.07
N LEU A 22 18.65 7.55 5.78
CA LEU A 22 18.82 8.34 4.56
C LEU A 22 20.20 9.02 4.48
N MET A 23 20.74 9.53 5.59
CA MET A 23 22.07 10.15 5.64
C MET A 23 23.20 9.12 5.51
N ILE A 24 23.05 7.94 6.14
CA ILE A 24 24.04 6.85 6.06
C ILE A 24 24.11 6.30 4.63
N ILE A 25 22.95 6.07 4.00
CA ILE A 25 22.78 5.61 2.62
C ILE A 25 23.37 6.61 1.61
N LYS A 26 23.29 7.91 1.89
CA LYS A 26 23.77 8.96 0.98
C LYS A 26 25.29 9.18 1.03
N LYS A 27 25.95 8.85 2.15
CA LYS A 27 27.40 9.05 2.35
C LYS A 27 28.24 7.80 2.06
N GLY A 28 27.69 6.59 2.22
CA GLY A 28 28.37 5.36 1.83
C GLY A 28 28.18 5.10 0.34
N GLU A 29 29.23 4.71 -0.37
CA GLU A 29 29.09 4.03 -1.66
C GLU A 29 28.38 2.70 -1.40
N LEU A 30 27.05 2.74 -1.39
CA LEU A 30 26.26 1.53 -1.28
C LEU A 30 26.56 0.68 -2.49
N ASN A 31 27.19 -0.47 -2.25
CA ASN A 31 27.41 -1.47 -3.27
C ASN A 31 26.07 -1.75 -3.97
N GLU A 32 26.10 -1.84 -5.30
CA GLU A 32 24.93 -1.95 -6.17
C GLU A 32 23.96 -3.06 -5.71
N ARG A 33 24.51 -4.16 -5.16
CA ARG A 33 23.74 -5.26 -4.56
C ARG A 33 22.86 -4.84 -3.37
N PHE A 34 23.38 -4.01 -2.46
CA PHE A 34 22.63 -3.50 -1.31
C PHE A 34 21.56 -2.49 -1.73
N ARG A 35 21.87 -1.64 -2.72
CA ARG A 35 20.89 -0.70 -3.27
C ARG A 35 19.71 -1.44 -3.91
N LEU A 36 19.99 -2.46 -4.71
CA LEU A 36 18.97 -3.31 -5.32
C LEU A 36 18.14 -4.01 -4.23
N PHE A 37 18.78 -4.60 -3.23
CA PHE A 37 18.08 -5.24 -2.11
C PHE A 37 17.10 -4.30 -1.39
N LEU A 38 17.55 -3.08 -1.06
CA LEU A 38 16.72 -2.06 -0.39
C LEU A 38 15.54 -1.58 -1.24
N VAL A 39 15.69 -1.52 -2.57
CA VAL A 39 14.60 -1.13 -3.49
C VAL A 39 13.58 -2.26 -3.65
N TYR A 40 14.02 -3.53 -3.64
CA TYR A 40 13.10 -4.66 -3.79
C TYR A 40 12.27 -4.95 -2.54
N ILE A 41 12.81 -4.74 -1.33
CA ILE A 41 12.07 -4.96 -0.06
C ILE A 41 10.67 -4.32 -0.04
N PRO A 42 10.51 -3.00 -0.21
CA PRO A 42 9.20 -2.35 -0.11
C PRO A 42 8.27 -2.79 -1.24
N TYR A 43 8.80 -2.97 -2.45
CA TYR A 43 8.01 -3.41 -3.60
C TYR A 43 7.44 -4.81 -3.37
N THR A 44 8.29 -5.76 -2.98
CA THR A 44 7.88 -7.13 -2.64
C THR A 44 6.90 -7.13 -1.46
N SER A 45 7.15 -6.33 -0.42
CA SER A 45 6.24 -6.24 0.73
C SER A 45 4.86 -5.71 0.35
N LEU A 46 4.77 -4.69 -0.51
CA LEU A 46 3.50 -4.14 -0.98
C LEU A 46 2.73 -5.16 -1.83
N SER A 47 3.42 -5.85 -2.76
CA SER A 47 2.79 -6.89 -3.58
C SER A 47 2.28 -8.06 -2.74
N ILE A 48 3.06 -8.52 -1.76
CA ILE A 48 2.63 -9.57 -0.83
C ILE A 48 1.43 -9.10 -0.02
N LEU A 49 1.44 -7.87 0.50
CA LEU A 49 0.33 -7.35 1.30
C LEU A 49 -0.98 -7.29 0.49
N MET A 50 -0.91 -6.85 -0.77
CA MET A 50 -2.06 -6.84 -1.68
C MET A 50 -2.58 -8.26 -1.92
N ILE A 51 -1.71 -9.19 -2.33
CA ILE A 51 -2.10 -10.58 -2.62
C ILE A 51 -2.66 -11.26 -1.37
N ARG A 52 -2.02 -11.07 -0.21
CA ARG A 52 -2.52 -11.61 1.06
C ARG A 52 -3.89 -11.03 1.40
N GLY A 53 -4.10 -9.74 1.23
CA GLY A 53 -5.41 -9.11 1.47
C GLY A 53 -6.54 -9.78 0.68
N VAL A 54 -6.25 -10.22 -0.55
CA VAL A 54 -7.20 -10.95 -1.40
C VAL A 54 -7.40 -12.40 -0.94
N LEU A 55 -6.31 -13.11 -0.63
CA LEU A 55 -6.35 -14.52 -0.24
C LEU A 55 -6.96 -14.74 1.15
N THR A 56 -6.83 -13.78 2.06
CA THR A 56 -7.39 -13.86 3.42
C THR A 56 -8.86 -13.43 3.51
N ALA A 57 -9.51 -13.11 2.38
CA ALA A 57 -10.93 -12.76 2.38
C ALA A 57 -11.79 -13.95 2.85
N THR A 58 -12.75 -13.67 3.74
CA THR A 58 -13.74 -14.65 4.22
C THR A 58 -14.50 -15.28 3.06
N SER A 59 -14.96 -16.53 3.21
CA SER A 59 -15.64 -17.30 2.15
C SER A 59 -16.76 -16.54 1.44
N ASP A 60 -17.60 -15.80 2.17
CA ASP A 60 -18.69 -15.00 1.59
C ASP A 60 -18.21 -13.76 0.82
N MET A 61 -16.99 -13.30 1.11
CA MET A 61 -16.36 -12.12 0.49
C MET A 61 -15.37 -12.46 -0.62
N LYS A 62 -15.06 -13.75 -0.87
CA LYS A 62 -14.07 -14.15 -1.88
C LYS A 62 -14.43 -13.67 -3.29
N ILE A 63 -15.70 -13.85 -3.68
CA ILE A 63 -16.20 -13.47 -5.01
C ILE A 63 -16.11 -11.94 -5.22
N PRO A 64 -16.65 -11.08 -4.33
CA PRO A 64 -16.53 -9.64 -4.50
C PRO A 64 -15.09 -9.13 -4.40
N THR A 65 -14.22 -9.75 -3.60
CA THR A 65 -12.81 -9.38 -3.54
C THR A 65 -12.10 -9.66 -4.86
N ILE A 66 -12.32 -10.83 -5.49
CA ILE A 66 -11.72 -11.16 -6.80
C ILE A 66 -12.21 -10.19 -7.88
N ILE A 67 -13.53 -9.93 -7.93
CA ILE A 67 -14.12 -9.02 -8.92
C ILE A 67 -13.60 -7.59 -8.72
N GLY A 68 -13.51 -7.11 -7.47
CA GLY A 68 -12.95 -5.80 -7.14
C GLY A 68 -11.48 -5.65 -7.57
N VAL A 69 -10.67 -6.70 -7.39
CA VAL A 69 -9.25 -6.70 -7.80
C VAL A 69 -9.12 -6.68 -9.32
N ILE A 70 -9.93 -7.48 -10.03
CA ILE A 70 -9.94 -7.50 -11.50
C ILE A 70 -10.35 -6.13 -12.05
N ALA A 71 -11.42 -5.53 -11.50
CA ALA A 71 -11.88 -4.21 -11.89
C ALA A 71 -10.82 -3.12 -11.62
N ALA A 72 -10.24 -3.11 -10.41
CA ALA A 72 -9.18 -2.17 -10.05
C ALA A 72 -7.96 -2.30 -10.97
N SER A 73 -7.57 -3.53 -11.29
CA SER A 73 -6.44 -3.83 -12.17
C SER A 73 -6.72 -3.38 -13.61
N ALA A 74 -7.90 -3.69 -14.16
CA ALA A 74 -8.29 -3.26 -15.50
C ALA A 74 -8.31 -1.73 -15.63
N ILE A 75 -8.87 -1.04 -14.63
CA ILE A 75 -8.92 0.44 -14.61
C ILE A 75 -7.52 1.02 -14.44
N ALA A 76 -6.64 0.42 -13.62
CA ALA A 76 -5.25 0.85 -13.48
C ALA A 76 -4.45 0.72 -14.78
N TYR A 77 -4.72 -0.30 -15.59
CA TYR A 77 -4.06 -0.48 -16.89
C TYR A 77 -4.49 0.58 -17.91
N ILE A 78 -5.77 0.95 -17.92
CA ILE A 78 -6.31 1.92 -18.89
C ILE A 78 -6.03 3.36 -18.42
N GLN A 79 -6.22 3.64 -17.14
CA GLN A 79 -6.02 4.95 -16.54
C GLN A 79 -4.76 4.96 -15.69
N LYS A 80 -3.77 5.76 -16.08
CA LYS A 80 -2.53 6.00 -15.30
C LYS A 80 -2.76 6.76 -13.97
N ASN A 81 -4.01 6.95 -13.55
CA ASN A 81 -4.35 7.66 -12.33
C ASN A 81 -4.83 6.69 -11.25
N ILE A 82 -4.09 6.65 -10.15
CA ILE A 82 -4.30 5.75 -9.00
C ILE A 82 -5.69 5.94 -8.39
N ILE A 83 -6.18 7.19 -8.35
CA ILE A 83 -7.45 7.54 -7.69
C ILE A 83 -8.63 6.81 -8.35
N PHE A 84 -8.69 6.79 -9.69
CA PHE A 84 -9.79 6.16 -10.41
C PHE A 84 -9.76 4.64 -10.32
N SER A 85 -8.57 4.02 -10.30
CA SER A 85 -8.44 2.57 -10.07
C SER A 85 -8.99 2.16 -8.70
N VAL A 86 -8.65 2.92 -7.65
CA VAL A 86 -9.14 2.66 -6.29
C VAL A 86 -10.66 2.83 -6.20
N LEU A 87 -11.19 3.94 -6.72
CA LEU A 87 -12.64 4.19 -6.71
C LEU A 87 -13.42 3.13 -7.48
N GLY A 88 -12.92 2.73 -8.66
CA GLY A 88 -13.54 1.70 -9.48
C GLY A 88 -13.52 0.32 -8.83
N GLY A 89 -12.41 -0.04 -8.17
CA GLY A 89 -12.33 -1.28 -7.39
C GLY A 89 -13.29 -1.32 -6.21
N ILE A 90 -13.39 -0.22 -5.46
CA ILE A 90 -14.33 -0.10 -4.33
C ILE A 90 -15.78 -0.16 -4.83
N ALA A 91 -16.11 0.57 -5.90
CA ALA A 91 -17.45 0.56 -6.48
C ALA A 91 -17.84 -0.84 -7.00
N ALA A 92 -16.94 -1.53 -7.70
CA ALA A 92 -17.18 -2.88 -8.18
C ALA A 92 -17.40 -3.87 -7.01
N ALA A 93 -16.53 -3.84 -5.99
CA ALA A 93 -16.69 -4.68 -4.81
C ALA A 93 -18.01 -4.39 -4.09
N PHE A 94 -18.38 -3.11 -3.94
CA PHE A 94 -19.63 -2.70 -3.29
C PHE A 94 -20.88 -3.21 -4.04
N ILE A 95 -20.91 -3.06 -5.37
CA ILE A 95 -22.01 -3.55 -6.22
C ILE A 95 -22.13 -5.07 -6.11
N THR A 96 -21.01 -5.79 -6.17
CA THR A 96 -21.02 -7.26 -6.07
C THR A 96 -21.49 -7.73 -4.69
N ILE A 97 -21.08 -7.07 -3.60
CA ILE A 97 -21.55 -7.42 -2.25
C ILE A 97 -23.05 -7.22 -2.12
N ASN A 98 -23.58 -6.10 -2.65
CA ASN A 98 -25.00 -5.79 -2.57
C ASN A 98 -25.87 -6.79 -3.36
N PHE A 99 -25.37 -7.26 -4.51
CA PHE A 99 -26.07 -8.22 -5.35
C PHE A 99 -26.03 -9.66 -4.78
N LEU A 100 -24.99 -10.02 -4.02
CA LEU A 100 -24.82 -11.36 -3.43
C LEU A 100 -25.55 -11.55 -2.09
N ASN A 101 -25.92 -10.46 -1.41
CA ASN A 101 -26.65 -10.45 -0.13
C ASN A 101 -28.18 -10.36 -0.31
N PHE A 102 -28.68 -10.54 -1.53
CA PHE A 102 -30.10 -10.62 -1.89
C PHE A 102 -30.48 -12.07 -2.19
#